data_AF-A0A376TK63-F1
#
_entry.id   AF-A0A376TK63-F1
#
_cell.length_a   1.000
_cell.length_b   1.000
_cell.length_c   1.000
_cell.angle_alpha   90.00
_cell.angle_beta   90.00
_cell.angle_gamma   90.00
#
_symmetry.space_group_name_H-M   'P 1'
#
loop_
_entity.id
_entity.type
_entity.pdbx_description
1 polymer ?
#
loop_
_entity_poly.entity_id
_entity_poly.type
_entity_poly.pdbx_seq_one_letter_code
_entity_poly.pdbx_strand_id
1 'polypeptide(L)'
;MTNALLEKKLVVSQLALACTLAITSQANAATNDISGQTYNTFHHYNDATYADDVYYDGYVGWNNYAADSYYNGDIYPVINNATVNGVISTYYLDDGISTNTNANSLTIKNSTIHGMIYSECMTTDCADRADDYYHDRLALTVDNSTIDDNYEHYTYNGTYNNAADTHVVDVYNIGTAITLDQEVDLSITNNSHVAGITLTQGYEWEDIDDNTVSTGVNSSEVFNNTITVKDSTVTSGSWTDEGTTGWFGNTGNASDYSGKSNFVTVDTDGDGVADSTIASWDDVALAVVAHPNADNAMQTTADFSNSTLMGDVIFSSNFDENFFPRGADSYRDADGEVDTNGWDGTDRLDLTLNNGSKWVGAAQSVHQTGSIDVDGDGKGDIATYGVGTEATATLIDIEDNSLWPLSTVGVENDDTSYSEFDHITGNQVYQSGLFNVTLNTGSQWDTTKTSLIDTLSINSGSTVNVADSTLISDSISLTGLSALNINEDGHVATDSLTVDNSTVTISDEVSAGWAVGDAALYANNIKVTNDGILDVGNTAANALQVDTLNLTSTTDTVVTFTLVCSTSKATASYLMQT
;
A
#
# COMPACT_ATOMS: atom_id res chain seq x y z
N MET A 1 9.11 34.80 -16.39
CA MET A 1 8.06 35.26 -15.44
C MET A 1 6.93 34.25 -15.53
N THR A 2 7.22 33.07 -15.01
CA THR A 2 6.88 31.76 -15.58
C THR A 2 6.53 30.81 -14.43
N ASN A 3 5.58 29.91 -14.69
CA ASN A 3 5.04 28.81 -13.85
C ASN A 3 4.53 29.12 -12.44
N ALA A 4 5.30 29.77 -11.57
CA ALA A 4 4.89 30.00 -10.17
C ALA A 4 3.66 30.92 -10.00
N LEU A 5 3.31 31.70 -11.04
CA LEU A 5 2.13 32.57 -11.07
C LEU A 5 0.89 31.87 -11.69
N LEU A 6 1.10 30.75 -12.39
CA LEU A 6 0.04 29.91 -12.95
C LEU A 6 -0.43 28.90 -11.89
N GLU A 7 0.48 28.23 -11.19
CA GLU A 7 0.17 27.34 -10.05
C GLU A 7 -0.58 28.06 -8.94
N LYS A 8 -0.12 29.27 -8.56
CA LYS A 8 -0.82 30.09 -7.58
C LYS A 8 -2.21 30.53 -8.03
N LYS A 9 -2.46 30.65 -9.33
CA LYS A 9 -3.80 30.95 -9.85
C LYS A 9 -4.68 29.71 -9.87
N LEU A 10 -4.12 28.52 -10.10
CA LEU A 10 -4.84 27.26 -10.08
C LEU A 10 -5.34 26.93 -8.66
N VAL A 11 -4.44 26.97 -7.67
CA VAL A 11 -4.75 26.71 -6.24
C VAL A 11 -5.73 27.74 -5.66
N VAL A 12 -5.58 29.03 -6.04
CA VAL A 12 -6.53 30.08 -5.61
C VAL A 12 -7.87 29.97 -6.33
N SER A 13 -7.93 29.42 -7.56
CA SER A 13 -9.19 29.16 -8.24
C SER A 13 -9.93 27.95 -7.68
N GLN A 14 -9.22 26.90 -7.26
CA GLN A 14 -9.79 25.73 -6.57
C GLN A 14 -10.40 26.12 -5.21
N LEU A 15 -9.66 26.90 -4.40
CA LEU A 15 -10.19 27.43 -3.12
C LEU A 15 -11.39 28.38 -3.31
N ALA A 16 -11.36 29.22 -4.34
CA ALA A 16 -12.45 30.16 -4.62
C ALA A 16 -13.69 29.48 -5.22
N LEU A 17 -13.51 28.40 -5.99
CA LEU A 17 -14.59 27.57 -6.53
C LEU A 17 -15.25 26.76 -5.40
N ALA A 18 -14.46 26.16 -4.51
CA ALA A 18 -14.95 25.49 -3.30
C ALA A 18 -15.76 26.43 -2.39
N CYS A 19 -15.29 27.66 -2.18
CA CYS A 19 -16.00 28.65 -1.36
C CYS A 19 -17.29 29.20 -2.02
N THR A 20 -17.39 29.19 -3.34
CA THR A 20 -18.58 29.69 -4.06
C THR A 20 -19.64 28.59 -4.22
N LEU A 21 -19.23 27.33 -4.43
CA LEU A 21 -20.10 26.16 -4.49
C LEU A 21 -20.74 25.82 -3.14
N ALA A 22 -20.02 26.04 -2.04
CA ALA A 22 -20.54 25.86 -0.68
C ALA A 22 -21.75 26.74 -0.34
N ILE A 23 -21.99 27.85 -1.08
CA ILE A 23 -23.08 28.79 -0.79
C ILE A 23 -24.35 28.44 -1.56
N THR A 24 -24.26 27.79 -2.73
CA THR A 24 -25.42 27.40 -3.54
C THR A 24 -25.97 26.01 -3.22
N SER A 25 -25.20 25.11 -2.60
CA SER A 25 -25.65 23.77 -2.18
C SER A 25 -26.39 23.73 -0.83
N GLN A 26 -26.24 24.75 0.02
CA GLN A 26 -26.87 24.81 1.35
C GLN A 26 -28.41 24.85 1.34
N ALA A 27 -29.06 25.23 0.22
CA ALA A 27 -30.52 25.32 0.16
C ALA A 27 -31.22 23.95 0.05
N ASN A 28 -30.53 22.93 -0.47
CA ASN A 28 -31.02 21.54 -0.56
C ASN A 28 -30.39 20.62 0.50
N ALA A 29 -29.30 21.03 1.15
CA ALA A 29 -28.63 20.27 2.21
C ALA A 29 -29.48 20.04 3.48
N ALA A 30 -30.56 20.80 3.69
CA ALA A 30 -31.28 20.82 4.96
C ALA A 30 -31.97 19.49 5.36
N THR A 31 -32.16 18.52 4.44
CA THR A 31 -32.75 17.21 4.79
C THR A 31 -31.72 16.10 4.99
N ASN A 32 -30.56 16.20 4.36
CA ASN A 32 -29.54 15.12 4.30
C ASN A 32 -28.24 15.52 5.03
N ASP A 33 -28.18 16.74 5.57
CA ASP A 33 -27.10 17.19 6.45
C ASP A 33 -27.24 16.54 7.83
N ILE A 34 -26.31 15.64 8.13
CA ILE A 34 -26.23 14.93 9.41
C ILE A 34 -25.37 15.65 10.45
N SER A 35 -24.89 16.86 10.16
CA SER A 35 -24.02 17.62 11.06
C SER A 35 -24.67 17.83 12.44
N GLY A 36 -23.91 17.56 13.51
CA GLY A 36 -24.41 17.67 14.88
C GLY A 36 -25.25 16.50 15.37
N GLN A 37 -25.41 15.43 14.57
CA GLN A 37 -26.31 14.31 14.87
C GLN A 37 -25.55 13.00 15.09
N THR A 38 -26.24 12.03 15.69
CA THR A 38 -25.87 10.61 15.60
C THR A 38 -26.67 9.99 14.46
N TYR A 39 -25.99 9.35 13.52
CA TYR A 39 -26.58 8.78 12.31
C TYR A 39 -26.20 7.30 12.18
N ASN A 40 -27.16 6.45 11.81
CA ASN A 40 -26.89 5.04 11.52
C ASN A 40 -27.14 4.81 10.05
N THR A 41 -26.22 4.15 9.36
CA THR A 41 -26.37 3.90 7.93
C THR A 41 -27.27 2.69 7.66
N PHE A 42 -27.49 1.83 8.66
CA PHE A 42 -28.40 0.70 8.58
C PHE A 42 -29.60 0.88 9.51
N HIS A 43 -30.77 0.44 9.06
CA HIS A 43 -31.99 0.46 9.86
C HIS A 43 -32.98 -0.63 9.42
N HIS A 44 -33.88 -1.01 10.33
CA HIS A 44 -35.00 -1.93 10.06
C HIS A 44 -36.31 -1.27 10.48
N TYR A 45 -37.35 -1.38 9.65
CA TYR A 45 -38.66 -0.80 9.92
C TYR A 45 -39.60 -1.81 10.57
N ASN A 46 -40.06 -1.49 11.79
CA ASN A 46 -41.13 -2.24 12.46
C ASN A 46 -42.53 -1.78 11.98
N ASP A 47 -42.79 -1.86 10.68
CA ASP A 47 -44.11 -1.59 10.09
C ASP A 47 -44.35 -2.48 8.86
N ALA A 48 -45.59 -2.94 8.69
CA ALA A 48 -46.03 -3.79 7.58
C ALA A 48 -46.10 -3.06 6.22
N THR A 49 -45.79 -1.75 6.17
CA THR A 49 -45.67 -0.99 4.92
C THR A 49 -44.35 -1.23 4.19
N TYR A 50 -43.33 -1.70 4.92
CA TYR A 50 -42.02 -2.04 4.39
C TYR A 50 -41.86 -3.55 4.33
N ALA A 51 -41.00 -4.02 3.43
CA ALA A 51 -40.57 -5.41 3.44
C ALA A 51 -39.82 -5.68 4.75
N ASP A 52 -39.90 -6.93 5.22
CA ASP A 52 -39.19 -7.37 6.41
C ASP A 52 -37.70 -7.57 6.07
N ASP A 53 -36.94 -6.48 6.11
CA ASP A 53 -35.54 -6.45 5.70
C ASP A 53 -34.78 -5.25 6.31
N VAL A 54 -33.47 -5.27 6.17
CA VAL A 54 -32.57 -4.18 6.54
C VAL A 54 -32.38 -3.23 5.36
N TYR A 55 -32.45 -1.94 5.64
CA TYR A 55 -32.31 -0.87 4.67
C TYR A 55 -31.01 -0.10 4.95
N TYR A 56 -30.38 0.37 3.87
CA TYR A 56 -29.13 1.11 3.90
C TYR A 56 -29.33 2.55 3.40
N ASP A 57 -29.01 3.52 4.25
CA ASP A 57 -29.07 4.96 4.01
C ASP A 57 -27.69 5.61 4.21
N GLY A 58 -26.62 4.96 3.73
CA GLY A 58 -25.23 5.41 3.92
C GLY A 58 -24.61 6.09 2.70
N TYR A 59 -25.34 6.31 1.61
CA TYR A 59 -24.76 6.87 0.39
C TYR A 59 -24.55 8.38 0.49
N VAL A 60 -23.40 8.86 0.04
CA VAL A 60 -23.09 10.30 -0.03
C VAL A 60 -23.44 10.86 -1.40
N GLY A 61 -24.08 12.03 -1.45
CA GLY A 61 -24.43 12.70 -2.70
C GLY A 61 -24.73 14.19 -2.53
N TRP A 62 -24.47 14.97 -3.59
CA TRP A 62 -24.73 16.42 -3.59
C TRP A 62 -26.19 16.79 -3.81
N ASN A 63 -27.03 15.87 -4.32
CA ASN A 63 -28.43 16.13 -4.65
C ASN A 63 -29.34 14.93 -4.38
N ASN A 64 -30.32 15.07 -3.50
CA ASN A 64 -31.39 14.09 -3.32
C ASN A 64 -32.43 14.22 -4.46
N TYR A 65 -32.11 13.67 -5.64
CA TYR A 65 -33.10 13.49 -6.71
C TYR A 65 -33.99 12.26 -6.40
N ALA A 66 -35.03 11.99 -7.19
CA ALA A 66 -35.96 10.88 -6.93
C ALA A 66 -35.22 9.53 -6.71
N ALA A 67 -35.87 8.60 -5.99
CA ALA A 67 -35.39 7.23 -5.85
C ALA A 67 -34.94 6.68 -7.21
N ASP A 68 -33.75 6.08 -7.24
CA ASP A 68 -33.10 5.52 -8.44
C ASP A 68 -32.43 6.55 -9.38
N SER A 69 -32.04 7.72 -8.84
CA SER A 69 -31.19 8.67 -9.56
C SER A 69 -29.72 8.36 -9.39
N TYR A 70 -28.96 8.65 -10.44
CA TYR A 70 -27.51 8.64 -10.52
C TYR A 70 -26.75 9.54 -9.53
N TYR A 71 -27.50 10.28 -8.71
CA TYR A 71 -27.03 11.30 -7.78
C TYR A 71 -27.51 11.03 -6.35
N ASN A 72 -28.18 9.89 -6.14
CA ASN A 72 -28.91 9.63 -4.90
C ASN A 72 -27.92 9.55 -3.74
N GLY A 73 -28.09 10.42 -2.76
CA GLY A 73 -27.27 10.39 -1.56
C GLY A 73 -28.13 10.71 -0.36
N ASP A 74 -28.07 9.85 0.64
CA ASP A 74 -28.74 9.97 1.94
C ASP A 74 -28.02 11.00 2.83
N ILE A 75 -26.71 11.12 2.63
CA ILE A 75 -25.80 11.94 3.43
C ILE A 75 -25.22 13.06 2.56
N TYR A 76 -25.28 14.29 3.06
CA TYR A 76 -24.58 15.42 2.46
C TYR A 76 -23.05 15.29 2.66
N PRO A 77 -22.22 15.49 1.61
CA PRO A 77 -20.76 15.23 1.64
C PRO A 77 -19.92 16.09 2.57
N VAL A 78 -20.52 17.02 3.32
CA VAL A 78 -19.81 17.81 4.33
C VAL A 78 -20.37 17.43 5.69
N ILE A 79 -19.73 16.45 6.33
CA ILE A 79 -20.11 15.91 7.63
C ILE A 79 -19.32 16.65 8.71
N ASN A 80 -20.02 17.37 9.59
CA ASN A 80 -19.36 18.12 10.65
C ASN A 80 -19.98 17.88 12.03
N ASN A 81 -19.14 17.56 13.02
CA ASN A 81 -19.57 17.34 14.40
C ASN A 81 -20.66 16.26 14.53
N ALA A 82 -20.52 15.17 13.77
CA ALA A 82 -21.45 14.05 13.76
C ALA A 82 -20.82 12.80 14.37
N THR A 83 -21.67 11.87 14.83
CA THR A 83 -21.28 10.48 15.12
C THR A 83 -22.01 9.59 14.12
N VAL A 84 -21.30 8.84 13.30
CA VAL A 84 -21.91 7.91 12.35
C VAL A 84 -21.59 6.48 12.79
N ASN A 85 -22.58 5.60 12.78
CA ASN A 85 -22.38 4.16 12.97
C ASN A 85 -22.76 3.43 11.68
N GLY A 86 -21.80 2.74 11.08
CA GLY A 86 -21.96 2.01 9.84
C GLY A 86 -21.05 2.48 8.72
N VAL A 87 -21.45 2.16 7.49
CA VAL A 87 -20.65 2.37 6.28
C VAL A 87 -21.15 3.60 5.55
N ILE A 88 -20.24 4.52 5.24
CA ILE A 88 -20.50 5.68 4.38
C ILE A 88 -19.97 5.36 2.99
N SER A 89 -20.86 5.27 2.00
CA SER A 89 -20.46 4.98 0.62
C SER A 89 -20.35 6.25 -0.23
N THR A 90 -19.21 6.43 -0.90
CA THR A 90 -19.00 7.50 -1.89
C THR A 90 -19.54 7.15 -3.28
N TYR A 91 -20.27 6.04 -3.43
CA TYR A 91 -20.59 5.46 -4.73
C TYR A 91 -21.21 6.43 -5.74
N TYR A 92 -22.04 7.37 -5.26
CA TYR A 92 -22.76 8.38 -6.06
C TYR A 92 -22.12 9.78 -6.05
N LEU A 93 -20.90 9.93 -5.51
CA LEU A 93 -20.18 11.21 -5.57
C LEU A 93 -19.57 11.46 -6.94
N ASP A 94 -19.00 10.42 -7.53
CA ASP A 94 -18.60 10.40 -8.92
C ASP A 94 -19.56 9.53 -9.72
N ASP A 95 -19.94 10.09 -10.84
CA ASP A 95 -20.94 9.57 -11.73
C ASP A 95 -20.31 9.37 -13.13
N GLY A 96 -19.02 9.61 -13.36
CA GLY A 96 -18.38 9.25 -14.63
C GLY A 96 -18.98 9.92 -15.88
N ILE A 97 -19.90 10.89 -15.75
CA ILE A 97 -20.50 11.55 -16.91
C ILE A 97 -19.94 12.97 -17.06
N SER A 98 -19.52 13.29 -18.27
CA SER A 98 -18.96 14.60 -18.65
C SER A 98 -19.84 15.83 -18.36
N THR A 99 -21.13 15.62 -18.03
CA THR A 99 -22.07 16.71 -17.71
C THR A 99 -22.28 16.95 -16.22
N ASN A 100 -21.75 16.07 -15.36
CA ASN A 100 -21.78 16.29 -13.93
C ASN A 100 -20.91 17.48 -13.56
N THR A 101 -21.41 18.28 -12.63
CA THR A 101 -20.73 19.49 -12.12
C THR A 101 -20.63 19.48 -10.60
N ASN A 102 -21.10 18.41 -9.97
CA ASN A 102 -20.89 18.17 -8.54
C ASN A 102 -19.43 17.79 -8.33
N ALA A 103 -18.88 18.12 -7.16
CA ALA A 103 -17.50 17.77 -6.85
C ALA A 103 -17.43 16.31 -6.36
N ASN A 104 -16.54 15.49 -6.90
CA ASN A 104 -16.22 14.20 -6.27
C ASN A 104 -15.42 14.46 -4.97
N SER A 105 -16.12 14.73 -3.87
CA SER A 105 -15.47 15.12 -2.61
C SER A 105 -16.33 14.80 -1.39
N LEU A 106 -15.66 14.33 -0.34
CA LEU A 106 -16.23 14.06 0.98
C LEU A 106 -15.34 14.71 2.05
N THR A 107 -15.94 15.49 2.93
CA THR A 107 -15.26 16.12 4.07
C THR A 107 -15.88 15.66 5.37
N ILE A 108 -15.05 15.09 6.24
CA ILE A 108 -15.39 14.64 7.59
C ILE A 108 -14.61 15.52 8.56
N LYS A 109 -15.33 16.30 9.37
CA LYS A 109 -14.71 17.28 10.27
C LYS A 109 -15.27 17.21 11.68
N ASN A 110 -14.41 17.21 12.71
CA ASN A 110 -14.83 17.14 14.12
C ASN A 110 -15.78 15.97 14.43
N SER A 111 -15.69 14.87 13.68
CA SER A 111 -16.67 13.79 13.71
C SER A 111 -16.03 12.48 14.15
N THR A 112 -16.88 11.53 14.53
CA THR A 112 -16.47 10.15 14.82
C THR A 112 -17.30 9.22 13.95
N ILE A 113 -16.63 8.39 13.15
CA ILE A 113 -17.23 7.36 12.31
C ILE A 113 -16.84 6.02 12.93
N HIS A 114 -17.82 5.33 13.48
CA HIS A 114 -17.70 3.94 13.88
C HIS A 114 -18.07 3.09 12.67
N GLY A 115 -17.06 2.59 11.95
CA GLY A 115 -17.21 1.87 10.68
C GLY A 115 -16.30 2.45 9.61
N MET A 116 -16.79 2.45 8.36
CA MET A 116 -15.96 2.58 7.16
C MET A 116 -16.42 3.69 6.22
N ILE A 117 -15.47 4.20 5.44
CA ILE A 117 -15.72 4.90 4.19
C ILE A 117 -15.45 3.92 3.05
N TYR A 118 -16.43 3.69 2.20
CA TYR A 118 -16.39 2.72 1.12
C TYR A 118 -16.70 3.38 -0.22
N SER A 119 -16.14 2.92 -1.34
CA SER A 119 -16.42 3.50 -2.65
C SER A 119 -17.42 2.74 -3.50
N GLU A 120 -17.69 1.47 -3.18
CA GLU A 120 -18.58 0.65 -4.00
C GLU A 120 -20.03 0.70 -3.51
N CYS A 121 -20.86 -0.01 -4.26
CA CYS A 121 -22.27 -0.20 -3.97
C CYS A 121 -22.47 -1.14 -2.78
N MET A 122 -23.36 -0.78 -1.86
CA MET A 122 -23.69 -1.55 -0.65
C MET A 122 -25.00 -2.35 -0.78
N THR A 123 -25.68 -2.25 -1.92
CA THR A 123 -27.03 -2.83 -2.16
C THR A 123 -27.08 -3.53 -3.52
N THR A 124 -28.15 -4.26 -3.84
CA THR A 124 -28.25 -4.93 -5.15
C THR A 124 -28.67 -4.01 -6.30
N ASP A 125 -29.23 -2.83 -5.99
CA ASP A 125 -29.99 -2.01 -6.94
C ASP A 125 -29.30 -0.66 -7.23
N CYS A 126 -27.97 -0.60 -7.18
CA CYS A 126 -27.27 0.63 -7.59
C CYS A 126 -27.42 0.88 -9.10
N ALA A 127 -27.47 2.16 -9.47
CA ALA A 127 -27.41 2.54 -10.87
C ALA A 127 -25.96 2.40 -11.35
N ASP A 128 -25.75 1.67 -12.45
CA ASP A 128 -24.44 1.46 -13.06
C ASP A 128 -23.76 2.81 -13.31
N ARG A 129 -22.46 2.88 -12.97
CA ARG A 129 -21.66 4.03 -13.36
C ARG A 129 -21.60 4.14 -14.89
N ALA A 130 -21.50 5.34 -15.42
CA ALA A 130 -21.34 5.57 -16.84
C ALA A 130 -19.93 5.16 -17.25
N ASP A 131 -19.83 4.32 -18.27
CA ASP A 131 -18.56 3.91 -18.94
C ASP A 131 -17.90 5.04 -19.75
N ASP A 132 -18.25 6.30 -19.48
CA ASP A 132 -17.59 7.44 -20.08
C ASP A 132 -16.35 7.70 -19.21
N TYR A 133 -15.12 7.50 -19.71
CA TYR A 133 -13.80 7.66 -19.04
C TYR A 133 -13.53 9.04 -18.39
N TYR A 134 -14.47 9.58 -17.62
CA TYR A 134 -14.47 10.87 -16.93
C TYR A 134 -14.62 10.61 -15.44
N HIS A 135 -13.67 9.85 -14.88
CA HIS A 135 -13.58 9.66 -13.45
C HIS A 135 -12.84 10.85 -12.84
N ASP A 136 -13.52 11.58 -11.96
CA ASP A 136 -12.89 12.64 -11.18
C ASP A 136 -12.26 11.99 -9.95
N ARG A 137 -11.00 12.30 -9.67
CA ARG A 137 -10.35 11.83 -8.45
C ARG A 137 -11.10 12.29 -7.18
N LEU A 138 -11.35 11.37 -6.25
CA LEU A 138 -12.05 11.67 -4.99
C LEU A 138 -11.20 12.58 -4.10
N ALA A 139 -11.68 13.77 -3.78
CA ALA A 139 -11.09 14.59 -2.73
C ALA A 139 -11.69 14.23 -1.35
N LEU A 140 -10.99 13.37 -0.60
CA LEU A 140 -11.40 12.92 0.74
C LEU A 140 -10.63 13.67 1.83
N THR A 141 -11.32 14.33 2.75
CA THR A 141 -10.71 15.06 3.88
C THR A 141 -11.21 14.53 5.22
N VAL A 142 -10.29 14.13 6.09
CA VAL A 142 -10.53 13.74 7.49
C VAL A 142 -9.81 14.73 8.41
N ASP A 143 -10.55 15.69 8.96
CA ASP A 143 -10.04 16.83 9.73
C ASP A 143 -10.51 16.78 11.19
N ASN A 144 -9.58 16.62 12.13
CA ASN A 144 -9.88 16.49 13.57
C ASN A 144 -10.99 15.47 13.85
N SER A 145 -10.89 14.30 13.23
CA SER A 145 -11.93 13.27 13.24
C SER A 145 -11.35 11.87 13.49
N THR A 146 -12.19 10.96 13.94
CA THR A 146 -11.83 9.55 14.13
C THR A 146 -12.66 8.67 13.21
N ILE A 147 -12.02 7.71 12.54
CA ILE A 147 -12.66 6.62 11.81
C ILE A 147 -12.03 5.33 12.36
N ASP A 148 -12.79 4.55 13.12
CA ASP A 148 -12.22 3.51 13.99
C ASP A 148 -12.56 2.07 13.61
N ASP A 149 -13.20 1.85 12.46
CA ASP A 149 -13.47 0.53 11.85
C ASP A 149 -14.24 -0.50 12.71
N ASN A 150 -14.60 -0.16 13.95
CA ASN A 150 -15.19 -1.12 14.90
C ASN A 150 -16.68 -1.45 14.62
N TYR A 151 -17.24 -0.99 13.50
CA TYR A 151 -18.61 -1.32 13.12
C TYR A 151 -18.58 -2.48 12.14
N GLU A 152 -18.67 -3.68 12.71
CA GLU A 152 -18.53 -4.94 11.98
C GLU A 152 -19.88 -5.58 11.62
N HIS A 153 -20.90 -5.31 12.44
CA HIS A 153 -22.23 -5.89 12.28
C HIS A 153 -23.32 -4.86 12.62
N TYR A 154 -24.32 -4.76 11.76
CA TYR A 154 -25.62 -4.27 12.17
C TYR A 154 -26.44 -5.44 12.71
N THR A 155 -26.95 -5.33 13.94
CA THR A 155 -27.89 -6.31 14.50
C THR A 155 -29.19 -5.64 14.89
N TYR A 156 -30.29 -6.05 14.25
CA TYR A 156 -31.63 -5.71 14.69
C TYR A 156 -32.21 -6.85 15.54
N ASN A 157 -32.62 -6.54 16.77
CA ASN A 157 -33.32 -7.45 17.67
C ASN A 157 -34.60 -6.78 18.14
N GLY A 158 -35.73 -7.09 17.50
CA GLY A 158 -36.97 -6.37 17.74
C GLY A 158 -38.20 -7.19 17.40
N THR A 159 -39.14 -6.51 16.77
CA THR A 159 -40.36 -7.16 16.29
C THR A 159 -40.66 -6.70 14.87
N TYR A 160 -41.26 -7.57 14.08
CA TYR A 160 -41.91 -7.21 12.81
C TYR A 160 -43.35 -7.71 12.88
N ASN A 161 -44.32 -6.84 12.60
CA ASN A 161 -45.74 -7.17 12.64
C ASN A 161 -46.19 -7.87 13.96
N ASN A 162 -45.66 -7.42 15.10
CA ASN A 162 -45.89 -7.96 16.45
C ASN A 162 -45.35 -9.40 16.70
N ALA A 163 -44.50 -9.93 15.84
CA ALA A 163 -43.73 -11.15 16.08
C ALA A 163 -42.28 -10.79 16.42
N ALA A 164 -41.59 -11.64 17.20
CA ALA A 164 -40.16 -11.48 17.42
C ALA A 164 -39.41 -11.63 16.09
N ASP A 165 -38.46 -10.74 15.86
CA ASP A 165 -37.76 -10.62 14.59
C ASP A 165 -36.28 -10.24 14.81
N THR A 166 -35.42 -10.73 13.92
CA THR A 166 -33.97 -10.60 14.02
C THR A 166 -33.35 -10.55 12.64
N HIS A 167 -32.53 -9.52 12.41
CA HIS A 167 -31.75 -9.35 11.19
C HIS A 167 -30.32 -8.99 11.53
N VAL A 168 -29.38 -9.45 10.71
CA VAL A 168 -27.96 -9.15 10.82
C VAL A 168 -27.43 -8.77 9.44
N VAL A 169 -26.65 -7.71 9.37
CA VAL A 169 -25.84 -7.36 8.19
C VAL A 169 -24.40 -7.30 8.64
N ASP A 170 -23.58 -8.14 8.06
CA ASP A 170 -22.14 -8.20 8.31
C ASP A 170 -21.44 -7.26 7.31
N VAL A 171 -20.48 -6.48 7.82
CA VAL A 171 -19.67 -5.57 7.02
C VAL A 171 -18.17 -5.73 7.29
N TYR A 172 -17.75 -6.50 8.29
CA TYR A 172 -16.34 -6.65 8.70
C TYR A 172 -15.37 -7.06 7.58
N ASN A 173 -15.86 -7.70 6.51
CA ASN A 173 -15.03 -8.24 5.42
C ASN A 173 -14.92 -7.32 4.20
N ILE A 174 -15.47 -6.10 4.24
CA ILE A 174 -15.45 -5.18 3.08
C ILE A 174 -14.21 -4.27 3.06
N GLY A 175 -13.36 -4.33 4.09
CA GLY A 175 -12.05 -3.68 4.11
C GLY A 175 -11.74 -2.98 5.43
N THR A 176 -10.85 -2.00 5.39
CA THR A 176 -10.49 -1.15 6.55
C THR A 176 -11.34 0.12 6.63
N ALA A 177 -11.09 0.96 7.65
CA ALA A 177 -11.76 2.25 7.89
C ALA A 177 -11.94 3.14 6.64
N ILE A 178 -10.98 3.13 5.71
CA ILE A 178 -11.11 3.77 4.40
C ILE A 178 -10.77 2.73 3.34
N THR A 179 -11.76 2.27 2.58
CA THR A 179 -11.58 1.29 1.50
C THR A 179 -12.13 1.85 0.20
N LEU A 180 -11.24 2.10 -0.76
CA LEU A 180 -11.55 2.84 -1.98
C LEU A 180 -11.03 2.13 -3.23
N ASP A 181 -11.95 1.87 -4.13
CA ASP A 181 -11.81 1.32 -5.47
C ASP A 181 -11.96 2.43 -6.54
N GLN A 182 -11.23 3.53 -6.32
CA GLN A 182 -11.19 4.71 -7.21
C GLN A 182 -9.96 5.56 -6.86
N GLU A 183 -9.55 6.43 -7.77
CA GLU A 183 -8.46 7.39 -7.51
C GLU A 183 -8.83 8.33 -6.34
N VAL A 184 -7.85 8.66 -5.49
CA VAL A 184 -8.07 9.53 -4.32
C VAL A 184 -6.97 10.58 -4.07
N ASP A 185 -7.41 11.78 -3.71
CA ASP A 185 -6.66 12.81 -2.97
C ASP A 185 -7.11 12.78 -1.49
N LEU A 186 -6.44 11.97 -0.67
CA LEU A 186 -6.75 11.78 0.74
C LEU A 186 -5.94 12.72 1.62
N SER A 187 -6.62 13.54 2.43
CA SER A 187 -6.01 14.39 3.44
C SER A 187 -6.49 14.05 4.84
N ILE A 188 -5.58 13.59 5.71
CA ILE A 188 -5.84 13.31 7.13
C ILE A 188 -5.08 14.34 7.96
N THR A 189 -5.79 15.18 8.72
CA THR A 189 -5.15 16.33 9.39
C THR A 189 -5.74 16.69 10.75
N ASN A 190 -5.01 17.51 11.50
CA ASN A 190 -5.43 18.13 12.76
C ASN A 190 -5.84 17.13 13.85
N ASN A 191 -4.94 16.21 14.21
CA ASN A 191 -5.17 15.18 15.22
C ASN A 191 -6.32 14.23 14.84
N SER A 192 -6.38 13.85 13.56
CA SER A 192 -7.27 12.79 13.12
C SER A 192 -6.67 11.41 13.42
N HIS A 193 -7.55 10.41 13.53
CA HIS A 193 -7.21 9.02 13.80
C HIS A 193 -7.98 8.13 12.81
N VAL A 194 -7.28 7.30 12.03
CA VAL A 194 -7.90 6.41 11.02
C VAL A 194 -7.33 5.00 11.19
N ALA A 195 -8.20 4.00 11.31
CA ALA A 195 -7.84 2.59 11.48
C ALA A 195 -7.78 1.86 10.11
N GLY A 196 -6.66 2.02 9.42
CA GLY A 196 -6.40 1.38 8.13
C GLY A 196 -6.91 2.19 6.92
N ILE A 197 -6.19 2.02 5.81
CA ILE A 197 -6.52 2.58 4.50
C ILE A 197 -6.25 1.48 3.48
N THR A 198 -7.20 1.22 2.59
CA THR A 198 -7.09 0.27 1.48
C THR A 198 -7.46 0.98 0.20
N LEU A 199 -6.54 1.01 -0.76
CA LEU A 199 -6.76 1.55 -2.09
C LEU A 199 -6.60 0.43 -3.13
N THR A 200 -7.63 0.23 -3.94
CA THR A 200 -7.67 -0.73 -5.05
C THR A 200 -7.87 0.02 -6.38
N GLN A 201 -7.36 -0.54 -7.46
CA GLN A 201 -7.55 0.00 -8.81
C GLN A 201 -8.87 -0.51 -9.41
N GLY A 202 -9.92 0.29 -9.27
CA GLY A 202 -11.29 -0.11 -9.64
C GLY A 202 -11.69 0.06 -11.10
N TYR A 203 -10.84 0.74 -11.87
CA TYR A 203 -11.05 0.92 -13.31
C TYR A 203 -9.70 1.10 -14.01
N GLU A 204 -9.75 0.99 -15.33
CA GLU A 204 -8.58 1.06 -16.19
C GLU A 204 -8.85 1.92 -17.43
N TRP A 205 -7.77 2.23 -18.15
CA TRP A 205 -7.82 2.74 -19.51
C TRP A 205 -7.27 1.70 -20.47
N GLU A 206 -8.16 0.83 -20.94
CA GLU A 206 -7.86 -0.25 -21.88
C GLU A 206 -7.06 0.25 -23.10
N ASP A 207 -6.05 -0.51 -23.49
CA ASP A 207 -5.33 -0.37 -24.73
C ASP A 207 -6.19 -0.88 -25.90
N ILE A 208 -6.20 -0.13 -27.00
CA ILE A 208 -7.05 -0.45 -28.16
C ILE A 208 -6.48 -1.62 -28.97
N ASP A 209 -5.18 -1.87 -28.85
CA ASP A 209 -4.47 -2.89 -29.60
C ASP A 209 -3.63 -3.77 -28.64
N ASP A 210 -3.15 -4.93 -29.10
CA ASP A 210 -2.21 -5.76 -28.34
C ASP A 210 -0.74 -5.48 -28.73
N ASN A 211 0.19 -6.18 -28.09
CA ASN A 211 1.64 -6.09 -28.34
C ASN A 211 2.06 -6.42 -29.80
N THR A 212 1.14 -6.84 -30.68
CA THR A 212 1.41 -7.03 -32.11
C THR A 212 1.42 -5.72 -32.92
N VAL A 213 1.09 -4.58 -32.31
CA VAL A 213 1.30 -3.24 -32.90
C VAL A 213 1.88 -2.24 -31.91
N SER A 214 2.53 -1.20 -32.43
CA SER A 214 3.28 -0.21 -31.61
C SER A 214 2.45 0.60 -30.62
N THR A 215 1.13 0.53 -30.72
CA THR A 215 0.16 1.30 -29.93
C THR A 215 -0.55 0.46 -28.87
N GLY A 216 -0.32 -0.85 -28.84
CA GLY A 216 -1.00 -1.79 -27.95
C GLY A 216 -0.11 -2.34 -26.85
N VAL A 217 0.84 -1.54 -26.40
CA VAL A 217 1.84 -1.96 -25.42
C VAL A 217 1.76 -1.15 -24.15
N ASN A 218 1.04 -0.02 -24.14
CA ASN A 218 0.95 0.83 -22.97
C ASN A 218 -0.07 1.97 -23.11
N SER A 219 -0.89 2.09 -22.07
CA SER A 219 -1.73 3.25 -21.83
C SER A 219 -0.90 4.47 -21.39
N SER A 220 -1.23 5.66 -21.92
CA SER A 220 -0.59 6.90 -21.43
C SER A 220 -1.17 7.41 -20.11
N GLU A 221 -2.25 6.81 -19.65
CA GLU A 221 -2.93 7.17 -18.41
C GLU A 221 -2.31 6.46 -17.21
N VAL A 222 -2.54 7.00 -16.01
CA VAL A 222 -2.02 6.44 -14.75
C VAL A 222 -3.09 6.61 -13.69
N PHE A 223 -3.40 5.54 -12.98
CA PHE A 223 -4.32 5.56 -11.83
C PHE A 223 -3.57 6.14 -10.62
N ASN A 224 -3.88 7.39 -10.26
CA ASN A 224 -3.10 8.17 -9.31
C ASN A 224 -3.78 8.31 -7.95
N ASN A 225 -3.04 7.96 -6.91
CA ASN A 225 -3.44 8.20 -5.52
C ASN A 225 -2.44 9.11 -4.79
N THR A 226 -2.97 10.02 -3.98
CA THR A 226 -2.18 10.90 -3.11
C THR A 226 -2.74 10.86 -1.70
N ILE A 227 -1.94 10.41 -0.75
CA ILE A 227 -2.27 10.39 0.68
C ILE A 227 -1.37 11.41 1.39
N THR A 228 -1.97 12.35 2.11
CA THR A 228 -1.25 13.30 2.96
C THR A 228 -1.78 13.21 4.39
N VAL A 229 -0.92 12.76 5.31
CA VAL A 229 -1.22 12.63 6.74
C VAL A 229 -0.38 13.61 7.54
N LYS A 230 -1.03 14.59 8.17
CA LYS A 230 -0.34 15.65 8.90
C LYS A 230 -0.86 15.79 10.32
N ASP A 231 0.05 15.82 11.29
CA ASP A 231 -0.29 15.99 12.71
C ASP A 231 -1.36 14.97 13.16
N SER A 232 -1.32 13.74 12.64
CA SER A 232 -2.40 12.75 12.77
C SER A 232 -1.85 11.32 12.88
N THR A 233 -2.73 10.35 13.12
CA THR A 233 -2.37 8.93 13.28
C THR A 233 -3.14 8.06 12.31
N VAL A 234 -2.43 7.14 11.65
CA VAL A 234 -3.03 6.00 10.95
C VAL A 234 -2.57 4.73 11.68
N THR A 235 -3.52 3.90 12.08
CA THR A 235 -3.31 2.61 12.76
C THR A 235 -3.72 1.45 11.85
N SER A 236 -3.54 0.21 12.28
CA SER A 236 -4.06 -0.95 11.55
C SER A 236 -5.60 -0.93 11.52
N GLY A 237 -6.20 -1.35 10.40
CA GLY A 237 -7.64 -1.66 10.32
C GLY A 237 -7.88 -3.15 10.59
N SER A 238 -9.13 -3.60 10.50
CA SER A 238 -9.46 -5.03 10.58
C SER A 238 -10.11 -5.53 9.29
N TRP A 239 -9.81 -6.76 8.89
CA TRP A 239 -10.47 -7.45 7.77
C TRP A 239 -11.27 -8.67 8.23
N THR A 240 -11.06 -9.07 9.48
CA THR A 240 -11.69 -10.22 10.10
C THR A 240 -12.58 -9.76 11.24
N ASP A 241 -13.62 -10.54 11.50
CA ASP A 241 -14.54 -10.31 12.62
C ASP A 241 -13.79 -10.38 13.97
N GLU A 242 -13.61 -9.22 14.59
CA GLU A 242 -12.93 -8.99 15.87
C GLU A 242 -13.70 -9.62 17.04
N GLY A 243 -15.00 -9.83 16.88
CA GLY A 243 -15.90 -10.39 17.89
C GLY A 243 -15.82 -11.90 18.06
N THR A 244 -15.16 -12.63 17.15
CA THR A 244 -15.18 -14.11 17.16
C THR A 244 -14.14 -14.75 18.08
N THR A 245 -13.01 -14.08 18.35
CA THR A 245 -11.90 -14.67 19.12
C THR A 245 -11.31 -13.69 20.13
N GLY A 246 -10.85 -14.19 21.27
CA GLY A 246 -10.21 -13.34 22.27
C GLY A 246 -9.43 -14.10 23.35
N TRP A 247 -8.42 -13.44 23.92
CA TRP A 247 -7.57 -13.98 24.98
C TRP A 247 -7.64 -13.10 26.23
N PHE A 248 -8.11 -13.66 27.35
CA PHE A 248 -8.40 -12.93 28.61
C PHE A 248 -9.22 -11.63 28.44
N GLY A 249 -10.12 -11.61 27.45
CA GLY A 249 -10.96 -10.44 27.17
C GLY A 249 -10.29 -9.36 26.31
N ASN A 250 -9.12 -9.66 25.73
CA ASN A 250 -8.57 -8.91 24.60
C ASN A 250 -8.97 -9.62 23.29
N THR A 251 -9.91 -9.02 22.58
CA THR A 251 -10.23 -9.27 21.16
C THR A 251 -9.29 -8.40 20.36
N GLY A 252 -8.59 -8.91 19.34
CA GLY A 252 -7.66 -8.08 18.57
C GLY A 252 -8.48 -7.10 17.73
N ASN A 253 -8.69 -5.88 18.23
CA ASN A 253 -9.59 -4.92 17.59
C ASN A 253 -8.82 -4.10 16.53
N ALA A 254 -9.54 -3.36 15.71
CA ALA A 254 -8.96 -2.36 14.84
C ALA A 254 -8.05 -1.45 15.67
N SER A 255 -6.92 -1.08 15.08
CA SER A 255 -5.80 -0.37 15.71
C SER A 255 -4.92 -1.18 16.69
N ASP A 256 -5.28 -2.41 17.03
CA ASP A 256 -4.41 -3.30 17.82
C ASP A 256 -3.39 -3.98 16.92
N TYR A 257 -2.14 -3.49 16.94
CA TYR A 257 -1.06 -4.14 16.21
C TYR A 257 -0.60 -5.42 16.91
N SER A 258 -0.97 -6.57 16.36
CA SER A 258 -0.70 -7.89 16.96
C SER A 258 0.68 -8.43 16.61
N GLY A 259 1.29 -7.94 15.52
CA GLY A 259 2.56 -8.41 14.99
C GLY A 259 2.46 -9.81 14.36
N LYS A 260 1.26 -10.28 14.03
CA LYS A 260 1.03 -11.60 13.43
C LYS A 260 1.34 -11.61 11.93
N SER A 261 1.55 -12.77 11.35
CA SER A 261 1.74 -12.88 9.89
C SER A 261 0.54 -12.28 9.15
N ASN A 262 0.78 -11.47 8.12
CA ASN A 262 -0.26 -10.97 7.21
C ASN A 262 -0.75 -12.04 6.22
N PHE A 263 -0.31 -13.27 6.41
CA PHE A 263 -0.66 -14.42 5.61
C PHE A 263 -1.06 -15.57 6.51
N VAL A 264 -2.19 -16.19 6.19
CA VAL A 264 -2.73 -17.35 6.88
C VAL A 264 -2.87 -18.47 5.86
N THR A 265 -2.37 -19.66 6.21
CA THR A 265 -2.61 -20.86 5.42
C THR A 265 -3.96 -21.44 5.81
N VAL A 266 -4.84 -21.57 4.84
CA VAL A 266 -6.21 -22.09 4.99
C VAL A 266 -6.36 -23.41 4.23
N ASP A 267 -7.23 -24.26 4.77
CA ASP A 267 -7.71 -25.49 4.13
C ASP A 267 -8.95 -25.10 3.31
N THR A 268 -8.78 -25.03 1.99
CA THR A 268 -9.84 -24.53 1.10
C THR A 268 -10.82 -25.61 0.67
N ASP A 269 -10.44 -26.89 0.69
CA ASP A 269 -11.29 -28.00 0.25
C ASP A 269 -11.90 -28.82 1.41
N GLY A 270 -11.54 -28.50 2.65
CA GLY A 270 -12.06 -29.08 3.87
C GLY A 270 -11.57 -30.50 4.14
N ASP A 271 -10.48 -30.94 3.50
CA ASP A 271 -9.90 -32.27 3.69
C ASP A 271 -9.06 -32.39 4.98
N GLY A 272 -8.85 -31.27 5.68
CA GLY A 272 -8.05 -31.13 6.89
C GLY A 272 -6.59 -30.73 6.64
N VAL A 273 -6.21 -30.41 5.40
CA VAL A 273 -4.87 -29.99 4.99
C VAL A 273 -4.92 -28.56 4.47
N ALA A 274 -4.19 -27.66 5.12
CA ALA A 274 -4.04 -26.30 4.63
C ALA A 274 -3.27 -26.31 3.30
N ASP A 275 -3.87 -25.78 2.24
CA ASP A 275 -3.38 -25.88 0.87
C ASP A 275 -3.25 -24.53 0.16
N SER A 276 -3.84 -23.45 0.71
CA SER A 276 -3.79 -22.11 0.14
C SER A 276 -3.33 -21.08 1.16
N THR A 277 -2.57 -20.07 0.72
CA THR A 277 -2.16 -18.94 1.57
C THR A 277 -2.99 -17.71 1.19
N ILE A 278 -3.77 -17.20 2.14
CA ILE A 278 -4.59 -16.00 1.97
C ILE A 278 -4.00 -14.85 2.78
N ALA A 279 -4.25 -13.63 2.32
CA ALA A 279 -3.98 -12.42 3.05
C ALA A 279 -4.84 -12.33 4.33
N SER A 280 -4.20 -12.02 5.47
CA SER A 280 -4.85 -11.56 6.71
C SER A 280 -4.36 -10.13 6.91
N TRP A 281 -5.21 -9.17 6.57
CA TRP A 281 -4.85 -7.76 6.53
C TRP A 281 -5.21 -7.01 7.83
N ASP A 282 -5.41 -7.72 8.95
CA ASP A 282 -5.79 -7.14 10.26
C ASP A 282 -4.69 -6.29 10.93
N ASP A 283 -3.43 -6.42 10.51
CA ASP A 283 -2.32 -5.59 11.01
C ASP A 283 -2.00 -4.44 10.02
N VAL A 284 -2.78 -4.26 8.94
CA VAL A 284 -2.47 -3.35 7.83
C VAL A 284 -2.98 -1.95 8.11
N ALA A 285 -2.08 -0.99 8.09
CA ALA A 285 -2.40 0.44 8.18
C ALA A 285 -2.55 1.10 6.80
N LEU A 286 -1.89 0.57 5.77
CA LEU A 286 -2.04 1.02 4.40
C LEU A 286 -1.88 -0.17 3.44
N ALA A 287 -2.91 -0.47 2.64
CA ALA A 287 -2.85 -1.37 1.50
C ALA A 287 -3.02 -0.55 0.21
N VAL A 288 -2.16 -0.82 -0.77
CA VAL A 288 -2.24 -0.29 -2.13
C VAL A 288 -2.19 -1.49 -3.07
N VAL A 289 -3.26 -1.72 -3.81
CA VAL A 289 -3.47 -2.94 -4.58
C VAL A 289 -3.78 -2.57 -6.02
N ALA A 290 -2.77 -2.69 -6.89
CA ALA A 290 -2.95 -2.57 -8.32
C ALA A 290 -3.73 -3.80 -8.85
N HIS A 291 -4.55 -3.57 -9.86
CA HIS A 291 -5.38 -4.62 -10.43
C HIS A 291 -4.57 -5.39 -11.49
N PRO A 292 -4.50 -6.74 -11.43
CA PRO A 292 -3.57 -7.53 -12.24
C PRO A 292 -3.90 -7.55 -13.75
N ASN A 293 -5.09 -7.13 -14.12
CA ASN A 293 -5.54 -7.04 -15.51
C ASN A 293 -5.79 -5.59 -15.93
N ALA A 294 -5.14 -4.61 -15.29
CA ALA A 294 -5.29 -3.22 -15.71
C ALA A 294 -4.20 -2.85 -16.71
N ASP A 295 -4.55 -2.33 -17.88
CA ASP A 295 -3.60 -1.90 -18.93
C ASP A 295 -2.74 -0.68 -18.54
N ASN A 296 -3.05 -0.02 -17.42
CA ASN A 296 -2.35 1.18 -16.98
C ASN A 296 -1.81 1.04 -15.55
N ALA A 297 -0.68 1.70 -15.31
CA ALA A 297 -0.03 1.80 -14.01
C ALA A 297 -0.94 2.36 -12.92
N MET A 298 -0.80 1.84 -11.69
CA MET A 298 -1.27 2.47 -10.45
C MET A 298 -0.10 3.13 -9.71
N GLN A 299 -0.12 4.45 -9.57
CA GLN A 299 0.92 5.19 -8.84
C GLN A 299 0.35 5.88 -7.60
N THR A 300 0.93 5.57 -6.44
CA THR A 300 0.49 6.05 -5.15
C THR A 300 1.63 6.76 -4.43
N THR A 301 1.33 7.96 -3.93
CA THR A 301 2.23 8.71 -3.03
C THR A 301 1.59 8.82 -1.65
N ALA A 302 2.36 8.54 -0.59
CA ALA A 302 1.91 8.62 0.78
C ALA A 302 2.89 9.44 1.63
N ASP A 303 2.47 10.62 2.07
CA ASP A 303 3.29 11.57 2.82
C ASP A 303 2.78 11.74 4.26
N PHE A 304 3.59 11.31 5.23
CA PHE A 304 3.32 11.47 6.65
C PHE A 304 4.23 12.53 7.26
N SER A 305 3.67 13.63 7.78
CA SER A 305 4.43 14.72 8.40
C SER A 305 4.01 14.99 9.84
N ASN A 306 4.94 14.84 10.79
CA ASN A 306 4.67 14.94 12.23
C ASN A 306 3.49 14.02 12.65
N SER A 307 3.50 12.81 12.11
CA SER A 307 2.40 11.85 12.18
C SER A 307 2.88 10.48 12.66
N THR A 308 1.95 9.62 13.06
CA THR A 308 2.26 8.23 13.42
C THR A 308 1.58 7.27 12.43
N LEU A 309 2.34 6.29 11.97
CA LEU A 309 1.87 5.13 11.22
C LEU A 309 2.13 3.89 12.09
N MET A 310 1.08 3.16 12.46
CA MET A 310 1.18 1.98 13.31
C MET A 310 0.47 0.83 12.62
N GLY A 311 1.22 -0.13 12.11
CA GLY A 311 0.70 -1.18 11.24
C GLY A 311 1.56 -1.35 10.00
N ASP A 312 1.25 -2.40 9.27
CA ASP A 312 1.98 -2.78 8.08
C ASP A 312 1.52 -1.97 6.87
N VAL A 313 2.44 -1.81 5.93
CA VAL A 313 2.16 -1.22 4.62
C VAL A 313 2.31 -2.32 3.59
N ILE A 314 1.24 -2.62 2.86
CA ILE A 314 1.22 -3.63 1.81
C ILE A 314 1.09 -2.93 0.46
N PHE A 315 1.93 -3.37 -0.48
CA PHE A 315 1.86 -2.98 -1.86
C PHE A 315 1.72 -4.23 -2.72
N SER A 316 0.60 -4.36 -3.45
CA SER A 316 0.36 -5.44 -4.39
C SER A 316 0.49 -4.95 -5.83
N SER A 317 1.29 -5.65 -6.62
CA SER A 317 1.40 -5.41 -8.06
C SER A 317 1.73 -6.71 -8.80
N ASN A 318 1.03 -6.93 -9.90
CA ASN A 318 1.35 -7.95 -10.91
C ASN A 318 1.99 -7.32 -12.15
N PHE A 319 2.44 -6.07 -12.04
CA PHE A 319 2.58 -5.11 -13.14
C PHE A 319 1.22 -4.84 -13.82
N ASP A 320 1.25 -4.12 -14.93
CA ASP A 320 0.09 -3.85 -15.78
C ASP A 320 -0.16 -5.01 -16.77
N GLU A 321 -1.38 -5.01 -17.31
CA GLU A 321 -1.71 -5.85 -18.46
C GLU A 321 -0.74 -5.48 -19.61
N ASN A 322 -0.28 -6.52 -20.32
CA ASN A 322 0.82 -6.50 -21.29
C ASN A 322 2.24 -6.58 -20.72
N PHE A 323 2.44 -6.74 -19.42
CA PHE A 323 3.69 -7.33 -18.94
C PHE A 323 3.71 -8.84 -19.23
N PHE A 324 4.72 -9.31 -19.96
CA PHE A 324 4.89 -10.71 -20.31
C PHE A 324 6.10 -11.30 -19.57
N PRO A 325 5.91 -12.00 -18.44
CA PRO A 325 7.02 -12.58 -17.67
C PRO A 325 7.89 -13.54 -18.50
N ARG A 326 7.32 -14.21 -19.51
CA ARG A 326 8.04 -15.16 -20.38
C ARG A 326 8.41 -14.56 -21.75
N GLY A 327 8.22 -13.26 -21.89
CA GLY A 327 8.29 -12.52 -23.13
C GLY A 327 7.14 -12.81 -24.10
N ALA A 328 6.99 -11.92 -25.07
CA ALA A 328 6.12 -12.06 -26.24
C ALA A 328 6.88 -11.67 -27.53
N ASP A 329 6.39 -12.16 -28.67
CA ASP A 329 6.79 -11.69 -30.01
C ASP A 329 6.12 -10.32 -30.25
N SER A 330 6.92 -9.27 -30.41
CA SER A 330 6.45 -7.90 -30.53
C SER A 330 6.15 -7.52 -31.97
N TYR A 331 5.48 -6.38 -32.12
CA TYR A 331 5.29 -5.71 -33.41
C TYR A 331 6.58 -5.31 -34.15
N ARG A 332 7.75 -5.38 -33.48
CA ARG A 332 9.02 -4.83 -33.99
C ARG A 332 9.54 -5.63 -35.17
N ASP A 333 9.20 -6.92 -35.24
CA ASP A 333 9.39 -7.72 -36.44
C ASP A 333 8.23 -8.71 -36.70
N ALA A 334 8.50 -9.81 -37.40
CA ALA A 334 7.49 -10.78 -37.82
C ALA A 334 8.10 -12.18 -37.96
N ASP A 335 9.18 -12.46 -37.23
CA ASP A 335 9.88 -13.73 -37.34
C ASP A 335 9.28 -14.84 -36.46
N GLY A 336 8.38 -14.48 -35.54
CA GLY A 336 7.70 -15.42 -34.66
C GLY A 336 8.49 -15.74 -33.40
N GLU A 337 9.63 -15.07 -33.17
CA GLU A 337 10.49 -15.24 -32.02
C GLU A 337 10.13 -14.22 -30.92
N VAL A 338 10.34 -14.61 -29.68
CA VAL A 338 10.04 -13.76 -28.52
C VAL A 338 11.12 -12.67 -28.42
N ASP A 339 10.73 -11.39 -28.45
CA ASP A 339 11.67 -10.26 -28.53
C ASP A 339 11.36 -9.08 -27.58
N THR A 340 10.31 -9.17 -26.76
CA THR A 340 9.96 -8.16 -25.74
C THR A 340 9.35 -8.77 -24.49
N ASN A 341 9.44 -8.07 -23.36
CA ASN A 341 8.63 -8.35 -22.17
C ASN A 341 7.36 -7.50 -22.09
N GLY A 342 7.04 -6.74 -23.14
CA GLY A 342 6.00 -5.73 -23.13
C GLY A 342 6.52 -4.39 -22.61
N TRP A 343 5.61 -3.49 -22.29
CA TRP A 343 5.92 -2.26 -21.55
C TRP A 343 5.32 -2.40 -20.15
N ASP A 344 5.89 -1.70 -19.17
CA ASP A 344 5.58 -1.91 -17.76
C ASP A 344 5.34 -0.58 -17.06
N GLY A 345 4.28 0.15 -17.40
CA GLY A 345 3.88 1.36 -16.70
C GLY A 345 3.80 1.05 -15.23
N THR A 346 4.85 1.41 -14.49
CA THR A 346 5.12 0.55 -13.34
C THR A 346 4.25 1.01 -12.20
N ASP A 347 3.45 0.07 -11.68
CA ASP A 347 2.76 0.29 -10.43
C ASP A 347 3.77 0.74 -9.38
N ARG A 348 3.41 1.69 -8.54
CA ARG A 348 4.39 2.26 -7.62
C ARG A 348 3.75 2.79 -6.36
N LEU A 349 4.42 2.56 -5.23
CA LEU A 349 4.16 3.20 -3.95
C LEU A 349 5.41 3.94 -3.47
N ASP A 350 5.30 5.25 -3.32
CA ASP A 350 6.28 6.08 -2.63
C ASP A 350 5.77 6.48 -1.23
N LEU A 351 6.33 5.90 -0.18
CA LEU A 351 6.04 6.24 1.21
C LEU A 351 7.10 7.16 1.79
N THR A 352 6.69 8.33 2.30
CA THR A 352 7.59 9.30 2.92
C THR A 352 7.18 9.64 4.35
N LEU A 353 8.13 9.51 5.29
CA LEU A 353 8.03 9.96 6.68
C LEU A 353 8.84 11.23 6.89
N ASN A 354 8.19 12.32 7.25
CA ASN A 354 8.79 13.65 7.42
C ASN A 354 8.56 14.24 8.82
N ASN A 355 9.42 15.17 9.21
CA ASN A 355 9.23 16.04 10.38
C ASN A 355 8.98 15.28 11.70
N GLY A 356 9.78 14.25 11.97
CA GLY A 356 9.67 13.45 13.19
C GLY A 356 8.52 12.46 13.18
N SER A 357 7.97 12.14 12.00
CA SER A 357 6.98 11.06 11.87
C SER A 357 7.56 9.72 12.32
N LYS A 358 6.71 8.88 12.90
CA LYS A 358 7.09 7.55 13.38
C LYS A 358 6.28 6.46 12.69
N TRP A 359 6.95 5.42 12.23
CA TRP A 359 6.33 4.19 11.76
C TRP A 359 6.76 3.00 12.60
N VAL A 360 5.80 2.17 13.01
CA VAL A 360 6.04 0.84 13.58
C VAL A 360 5.23 -0.16 12.75
N GLY A 361 5.92 -1.11 12.11
CA GLY A 361 5.29 -2.06 11.19
C GLY A 361 6.26 -2.58 10.14
N ALA A 362 5.76 -3.41 9.23
CA ALA A 362 6.52 -3.97 8.11
C ALA A 362 6.05 -3.41 6.77
N ALA A 363 6.96 -3.36 5.78
CA ALA A 363 6.63 -3.04 4.40
C ALA A 363 6.62 -4.32 3.56
N GLN A 364 5.50 -4.69 2.95
CA GLN A 364 5.40 -5.92 2.19
C GLN A 364 5.02 -5.65 0.75
N SER A 365 5.92 -5.95 -0.17
CA SER A 365 5.57 -6.16 -1.57
C SER A 365 4.94 -7.53 -1.76
N VAL A 366 3.84 -7.61 -2.51
CA VAL A 366 3.07 -8.83 -2.81
C VAL A 366 2.56 -8.79 -4.26
N HIS A 367 2.04 -9.90 -4.76
CA HIS A 367 1.31 -10.00 -6.03
C HIS A 367 0.16 -10.97 -5.89
N GLN A 368 -0.88 -10.79 -6.69
CA GLN A 368 -2.01 -11.72 -6.73
C GLN A 368 -1.60 -12.99 -7.49
N THR A 369 -1.87 -14.16 -6.91
CA THR A 369 -1.54 -15.48 -7.51
C THR A 369 -2.77 -16.22 -8.03
N GLY A 370 -3.95 -15.68 -7.76
CA GLY A 370 -5.22 -16.28 -8.16
C GLY A 370 -6.35 -15.83 -7.25
N SER A 371 -7.37 -16.68 -7.15
CA SER A 371 -8.51 -16.47 -6.28
C SER A 371 -9.12 -17.80 -5.84
N ILE A 372 -9.81 -17.76 -4.70
CA ILE A 372 -10.59 -18.87 -4.14
C ILE A 372 -12.06 -18.57 -4.40
N ASP A 373 -12.73 -19.53 -5.04
CA ASP A 373 -14.18 -19.57 -5.24
C ASP A 373 -14.82 -20.29 -4.04
N VAL A 374 -15.45 -19.54 -3.14
CA VAL A 374 -16.00 -20.04 -1.87
C VAL A 374 -17.40 -20.61 -2.07
N ASP A 375 -18.19 -20.05 -2.99
CA ASP A 375 -19.59 -20.45 -3.22
C ASP A 375 -19.80 -21.41 -4.40
N GLY A 376 -18.76 -21.63 -5.20
CA GLY A 376 -18.71 -22.57 -6.32
C GLY A 376 -19.40 -22.06 -7.59
N ASP A 377 -19.62 -20.75 -7.73
CA ASP A 377 -20.25 -20.15 -8.92
C ASP A 377 -19.28 -19.98 -10.10
N GLY A 378 -17.99 -20.26 -9.88
CA GLY A 378 -16.91 -20.13 -10.86
C GLY A 378 -16.24 -18.76 -10.89
N LYS A 379 -16.58 -17.85 -9.97
CA LYS A 379 -15.91 -16.57 -9.74
C LYS A 379 -15.03 -16.64 -8.50
N GLY A 380 -13.95 -15.87 -8.51
CA GLY A 380 -13.09 -15.76 -7.33
C GLY A 380 -13.70 -14.81 -6.31
N ASP A 381 -13.95 -15.29 -5.10
CA ASP A 381 -14.46 -14.49 -3.98
C ASP A 381 -13.31 -13.88 -3.15
N ILE A 382 -12.20 -14.61 -3.02
CA ILE A 382 -11.06 -14.21 -2.20
C ILE A 382 -9.79 -14.23 -3.05
N ALA A 383 -9.13 -13.09 -3.22
CA ALA A 383 -7.83 -13.03 -3.87
C ALA A 383 -6.74 -13.75 -3.04
N THR A 384 -5.88 -14.53 -3.71
CA THR A 384 -4.71 -15.15 -3.08
C THR A 384 -3.45 -14.37 -3.43
N TYR A 385 -2.48 -14.31 -2.50
CA TYR A 385 -1.30 -13.47 -2.64
C TYR A 385 -0.01 -14.25 -2.43
N GLY A 386 1.00 -13.93 -3.24
CA GLY A 386 2.38 -14.36 -3.08
C GLY A 386 3.25 -13.24 -2.48
N VAL A 387 4.35 -13.61 -1.83
CA VAL A 387 5.35 -12.65 -1.34
C VAL A 387 6.15 -12.09 -2.51
N GLY A 388 6.46 -10.79 -2.44
CA GLY A 388 7.10 -10.02 -3.51
C GLY A 388 6.12 -9.70 -4.64
N THR A 389 6.48 -8.78 -5.52
CA THR A 389 5.70 -8.54 -6.74
C THR A 389 5.96 -9.65 -7.75
N GLU A 390 5.18 -9.68 -8.84
CA GLU A 390 5.49 -10.57 -9.98
C GLU A 390 6.96 -10.35 -10.40
N ALA A 391 7.64 -11.40 -10.81
CA ALA A 391 9.09 -11.38 -11.02
C ALA A 391 9.49 -12.36 -12.13
N THR A 392 10.46 -12.00 -12.97
CA THR A 392 10.95 -12.90 -14.03
C THR A 392 12.46 -12.85 -14.26
N ALA A 393 12.98 -14.01 -14.65
CA ALA A 393 14.35 -14.21 -15.13
C ALA A 393 14.49 -14.00 -16.65
N THR A 394 13.39 -13.94 -17.38
CA THR A 394 13.37 -13.82 -18.84
C THR A 394 13.20 -12.36 -19.19
N LEU A 395 14.31 -11.63 -19.27
CA LEU A 395 14.34 -10.24 -19.70
C LEU A 395 14.96 -10.15 -21.09
N ILE A 396 14.24 -9.55 -22.02
CA ILE A 396 14.61 -9.50 -23.44
C ILE A 396 15.01 -8.08 -23.83
N ASP A 397 14.18 -7.09 -23.49
CA ASP A 397 14.41 -5.69 -23.83
C ASP A 397 14.31 -4.73 -22.63
N ILE A 398 14.19 -5.27 -21.42
CA ILE A 398 14.21 -4.54 -20.15
C ILE A 398 15.51 -4.86 -19.41
N GLU A 399 16.16 -3.83 -18.86
CA GLU A 399 17.38 -4.03 -18.05
C GLU A 399 16.99 -4.58 -16.66
N ASP A 400 17.77 -5.55 -16.20
CA ASP A 400 17.71 -6.02 -14.82
C ASP A 400 18.12 -4.91 -13.86
N ASN A 401 17.39 -4.78 -12.75
CA ASN A 401 17.66 -3.73 -11.77
C ASN A 401 17.43 -4.12 -10.31
N SER A 402 16.99 -5.36 -10.04
CA SER A 402 16.71 -5.84 -8.68
C SER A 402 17.46 -7.11 -8.32
N LEU A 403 17.81 -7.24 -7.04
CA LEU A 403 18.24 -8.49 -6.44
C LEU A 403 17.10 -9.14 -5.68
N TRP A 404 16.61 -10.25 -6.22
CA TRP A 404 15.76 -11.12 -5.43
C TRP A 404 16.58 -11.93 -4.42
N PRO A 405 16.04 -12.17 -3.20
CA PRO A 405 16.64 -13.10 -2.24
C PRO A 405 16.80 -14.52 -2.78
N LEU A 406 16.03 -14.86 -3.83
CA LEU A 406 16.06 -16.14 -4.52
C LEU A 406 16.70 -15.98 -5.90
N SER A 407 17.46 -16.99 -6.32
CA SER A 407 18.14 -16.97 -7.61
C SER A 407 17.16 -17.17 -8.77
N THR A 408 17.44 -16.56 -9.93
CA THR A 408 16.65 -16.75 -11.15
C THR A 408 16.81 -18.16 -11.69
N VAL A 409 15.69 -18.78 -12.09
CA VAL A 409 15.69 -20.02 -12.87
C VAL A 409 15.66 -19.70 -14.35
N GLY A 410 16.52 -20.36 -15.12
CA GLY A 410 16.54 -20.26 -16.58
C GLY A 410 15.30 -20.87 -17.20
N VAL A 411 14.92 -20.33 -18.35
CA VAL A 411 13.99 -20.97 -19.29
C VAL A 411 14.83 -21.70 -20.33
N GLU A 412 14.38 -22.86 -20.78
CA GLU A 412 15.11 -23.63 -21.79
C GLU A 412 15.33 -22.82 -23.07
N ASN A 413 16.57 -22.76 -23.54
CA ASN A 413 16.97 -22.19 -24.81
C ASN A 413 17.72 -23.21 -25.67
N ASP A 414 17.52 -23.16 -26.99
CA ASP A 414 18.14 -24.08 -27.96
C ASP A 414 19.58 -23.65 -28.37
N ASP A 415 20.07 -22.53 -27.84
CA ASP A 415 21.37 -21.92 -28.19
C ASP A 415 22.54 -22.44 -27.34
N THR A 416 22.26 -23.04 -26.19
CA THR A 416 23.27 -23.73 -25.37
C THR A 416 23.10 -25.25 -25.45
N SER A 417 24.20 -25.98 -25.22
CA SER A 417 24.14 -27.46 -25.13
C SER A 417 23.70 -27.96 -23.74
N TYR A 418 23.27 -27.04 -22.87
CA TYR A 418 22.95 -27.27 -21.47
C TYR A 418 21.49 -26.86 -21.25
N SER A 419 20.70 -27.72 -20.62
CA SER A 419 19.31 -27.35 -20.31
C SER A 419 19.32 -26.32 -19.19
N GLU A 420 18.79 -25.13 -19.46
CA GLU A 420 18.68 -24.04 -18.50
C GLU A 420 17.36 -24.11 -17.70
N PHE A 421 16.43 -24.98 -18.12
CA PHE A 421 15.17 -25.24 -17.43
C PHE A 421 15.39 -25.73 -15.99
N ASP A 422 14.75 -25.07 -15.02
CA ASP A 422 14.89 -25.32 -13.56
C ASP A 422 16.31 -25.15 -13.01
N HIS A 423 17.23 -24.55 -13.77
CA HIS A 423 18.60 -24.29 -13.34
C HIS A 423 18.80 -22.82 -12.99
N ILE A 424 19.58 -22.55 -11.94
CA ILE A 424 19.92 -21.18 -11.58
C ILE A 424 20.82 -20.57 -12.65
N THR A 425 20.36 -19.49 -13.28
CA THR A 425 21.08 -18.76 -14.34
C THR A 425 21.60 -17.40 -13.88
N GLY A 426 21.11 -16.88 -12.74
CA GLY A 426 21.57 -15.62 -12.17
C GLY A 426 20.90 -15.29 -10.83
N ASN A 427 21.11 -14.06 -10.36
CA ASN A 427 20.49 -13.50 -9.15
C ASN A 427 19.93 -12.10 -9.38
N GLN A 428 19.94 -11.64 -10.62
CA GLN A 428 19.41 -10.35 -11.05
C GLN A 428 18.03 -10.60 -11.67
N VAL A 429 17.03 -9.88 -11.19
CA VAL A 429 15.62 -10.01 -11.57
C VAL A 429 15.10 -8.64 -11.92
N TYR A 430 14.08 -8.58 -12.77
CA TYR A 430 13.33 -7.35 -12.92
C TYR A 430 12.29 -7.20 -11.82
N GLN A 431 12.49 -6.20 -10.98
CA GLN A 431 11.50 -5.72 -10.00
C GLN A 431 11.78 -4.24 -9.82
N SER A 432 11.20 -3.38 -10.65
CA SER A 432 11.60 -1.98 -10.73
C SER A 432 10.82 -1.09 -9.75
N GLY A 433 11.47 -0.53 -8.73
CA GLY A 433 11.06 0.74 -8.11
C GLY A 433 9.67 0.76 -7.47
N LEU A 434 9.07 -0.40 -7.26
CA LEU A 434 7.64 -0.58 -7.02
C LEU A 434 7.21 -0.10 -5.63
N PHE A 435 8.09 -0.19 -4.64
CA PHE A 435 7.80 0.24 -3.28
C PHE A 435 9.02 0.92 -2.67
N ASN A 436 9.00 2.25 -2.59
CA ASN A 436 10.08 3.07 -2.05
C ASN A 436 9.69 3.67 -0.69
N VAL A 437 10.66 3.70 0.22
CA VAL A 437 10.50 4.30 1.54
C VAL A 437 11.54 5.39 1.75
N THR A 438 11.09 6.59 2.13
CA THR A 438 11.95 7.74 2.43
C THR A 438 11.67 8.27 3.84
N LEU A 439 12.71 8.43 4.65
CA LEU A 439 12.64 9.07 5.97
C LEU A 439 13.44 10.37 5.94
N ASN A 440 12.83 11.49 6.32
CA ASN A 440 13.53 12.77 6.46
C ASN A 440 13.21 13.47 7.78
N THR A 441 14.14 14.33 8.20
CA THR A 441 13.94 15.33 9.27
C THR A 441 13.62 14.67 10.61
N GLY A 442 14.49 13.74 11.04
CA GLY A 442 14.38 13.07 12.33
C GLY A 442 13.24 12.06 12.44
N SER A 443 12.70 11.58 11.32
CA SER A 443 11.68 10.53 11.32
C SER A 443 12.25 9.17 11.72
N GLN A 444 11.38 8.26 12.14
CA GLN A 444 11.76 6.95 12.64
C GLN A 444 10.91 5.84 12.03
N TRP A 445 11.53 4.70 11.70
CA TRP A 445 10.85 3.45 11.40
C TRP A 445 11.41 2.33 12.29
N ASP A 446 10.53 1.66 13.04
CA ASP A 446 10.82 0.45 13.80
C ASP A 446 10.19 -0.75 13.07
N THR A 447 11.00 -1.62 12.47
CA THR A 447 10.50 -2.80 11.74
C THR A 447 10.08 -3.90 12.70
N THR A 448 9.11 -4.71 12.31
CA THR A 448 8.45 -5.71 13.18
C THR A 448 8.35 -7.10 12.56
N LYS A 449 8.37 -7.20 11.23
CA LYS A 449 8.31 -8.45 10.44
C LYS A 449 9.29 -8.34 9.27
N THR A 450 9.27 -9.33 8.38
CA THR A 450 9.98 -9.21 7.10
C THR A 450 9.41 -8.06 6.29
N SER A 451 10.30 -7.13 5.92
CA SER A 451 10.04 -6.05 4.99
C SER A 451 10.77 -6.31 3.67
N LEU A 452 10.08 -6.09 2.56
CA LEU A 452 10.58 -6.22 1.20
C LEU A 452 10.17 -4.96 0.43
N ILE A 453 11.15 -4.13 0.10
CA ILE A 453 10.99 -2.86 -0.62
C ILE A 453 12.04 -2.75 -1.72
N ASP A 454 11.89 -1.79 -2.62
CA ASP A 454 12.90 -1.51 -3.64
C ASP A 454 14.00 -0.61 -3.07
N THR A 455 13.66 0.64 -2.75
CA THR A 455 14.62 1.64 -2.29
C THR A 455 14.29 2.16 -0.89
N LEU A 456 15.30 2.24 -0.03
CA LEU A 456 15.27 2.90 1.27
C LEU A 456 16.21 4.11 1.34
N SER A 457 15.63 5.29 1.54
CA SER A 457 16.37 6.54 1.76
C SER A 457 16.21 7.04 3.20
N ILE A 458 17.31 7.09 3.97
CA ILE A 458 17.32 7.56 5.37
C ILE A 458 18.12 8.87 5.45
N ASN A 459 17.41 9.98 5.65
CA ASN A 459 17.99 11.33 5.51
C ASN A 459 17.75 12.22 6.72
N SER A 460 18.62 13.23 6.87
CA SER A 460 18.41 14.38 7.75
C SER A 460 18.12 13.99 9.21
N GLY A 461 18.97 13.14 9.79
CA GLY A 461 18.89 12.70 11.19
C GLY A 461 17.83 11.63 11.45
N SER A 462 17.28 11.01 10.40
CA SER A 462 16.25 9.97 10.55
C SER A 462 16.88 8.63 10.95
N THR A 463 16.07 7.74 11.51
CA THR A 463 16.52 6.45 12.05
C THR A 463 15.65 5.29 11.59
N VAL A 464 16.26 4.20 11.17
CA VAL A 464 15.59 2.90 10.99
C VAL A 464 16.15 1.91 11.99
N ASN A 465 15.28 1.21 12.72
CA ASN A 465 15.65 0.18 13.67
C ASN A 465 15.12 -1.17 13.18
N VAL A 466 16.03 -2.13 13.04
CA VAL A 466 15.73 -3.51 12.65
C VAL A 466 16.03 -4.42 13.81
N ALA A 467 14.99 -4.97 14.44
CA ALA A 467 15.06 -5.86 15.59
C ALA A 467 14.02 -6.97 15.44
N ASP A 468 14.37 -8.23 15.73
CA ASP A 468 13.48 -9.39 15.56
C ASP A 468 12.74 -9.41 14.21
N SER A 469 13.39 -8.89 13.17
CA SER A 469 12.78 -8.60 11.87
C SER A 469 13.82 -8.54 10.76
N THR A 470 13.35 -8.60 9.52
CA THR A 470 14.20 -8.63 8.33
C THR A 470 13.85 -7.44 7.44
N LEU A 471 14.85 -6.77 6.88
CA LEU A 471 14.68 -5.70 5.89
C LEU A 471 15.47 -6.05 4.63
N ILE A 472 14.75 -6.18 3.52
CA ILE A 472 15.31 -6.49 2.20
C ILE A 472 15.00 -5.31 1.29
N SER A 473 16.04 -4.78 0.64
CA SER A 473 15.93 -3.64 -0.28
C SER A 473 17.04 -3.67 -1.32
N ASP A 474 16.77 -3.31 -2.56
CA ASP A 474 17.82 -3.20 -3.59
C ASP A 474 18.85 -2.13 -3.25
N SER A 475 18.39 -0.98 -2.76
CA SER A 475 19.29 0.09 -2.37
C SER A 475 18.93 0.73 -1.03
N ILE A 476 19.94 0.84 -0.17
CA ILE A 476 19.83 1.56 1.11
C ILE A 476 20.83 2.71 1.09
N SER A 477 20.34 3.94 1.26
CA SER A 477 21.15 5.15 1.30
C SER A 477 20.93 5.94 2.57
N LEU A 478 22.01 6.30 3.26
CA LEU A 478 21.98 7.11 4.47
C LEU A 478 22.72 8.43 4.26
N THR A 479 22.04 9.55 4.53
CA THR A 479 22.65 10.88 4.46
C THR A 479 22.29 11.77 5.66
N GLY A 480 23.14 12.75 5.96
CA GLY A 480 22.79 13.86 6.85
C GLY A 480 22.61 13.46 8.32
N LEU A 481 23.58 12.74 8.89
CA LEU A 481 23.60 12.27 10.29
C LEU A 481 22.49 11.27 10.62
N SER A 482 22.09 10.47 9.64
CA SER A 482 21.04 9.45 9.80
C SER A 482 21.61 8.13 10.34
N ALA A 483 20.73 7.24 10.78
CA ALA A 483 21.10 5.96 11.38
C ALA A 483 20.30 4.77 10.85
N LEU A 484 20.97 3.65 10.62
CA LEU A 484 20.38 2.31 10.49
C LEU A 484 20.95 1.45 11.61
N ASN A 485 20.08 1.00 12.51
CA ASN A 485 20.45 0.18 13.66
C ASN A 485 19.94 -1.24 13.46
N ILE A 486 20.86 -2.18 13.34
CA ILE A 486 20.59 -3.61 13.29
C ILE A 486 20.76 -4.15 14.72
N ASN A 487 19.65 -4.25 15.43
CA ASN A 487 19.55 -4.61 16.84
C ASN A 487 19.41 -6.13 17.01
N GLU A 488 19.04 -6.61 18.21
CA GLU A 488 18.85 -8.03 18.50
C GLU A 488 18.02 -8.74 17.41
N ASP A 489 18.57 -9.85 16.89
CA ASP A 489 17.99 -10.68 15.82
C ASP A 489 17.47 -9.93 14.58
N GLY A 490 18.01 -8.74 14.32
CA GLY A 490 17.76 -7.97 13.11
C GLY A 490 18.58 -8.46 11.92
N HIS A 491 17.96 -8.55 10.75
CA HIS A 491 18.60 -8.92 9.49
C HIS A 491 18.37 -7.88 8.40
N VAL A 492 19.42 -7.45 7.72
CA VAL A 492 19.34 -6.52 6.59
C VAL A 492 20.06 -7.12 5.38
N ALA A 493 19.40 -7.12 4.23
CA ALA A 493 19.97 -7.55 2.96
C ALA A 493 19.74 -6.49 1.88
N THR A 494 20.78 -6.18 1.09
CA THR A 494 20.68 -5.21 0.00
C THR A 494 21.68 -5.45 -1.14
N ASP A 495 21.44 -4.94 -2.36
CA ASP A 495 22.53 -4.87 -3.34
C ASP A 495 23.52 -3.78 -2.93
N SER A 496 23.02 -2.58 -2.68
CA SER A 496 23.85 -1.39 -2.54
C SER A 496 23.56 -0.63 -1.26
N LEU A 497 24.55 -0.57 -0.38
CA LEU A 497 24.52 0.23 0.83
C LEU A 497 25.46 1.44 0.69
N THR A 498 24.89 2.64 0.73
CA THR A 498 25.66 3.90 0.79
C THR A 498 25.51 4.54 2.17
N VAL A 499 26.63 4.78 2.84
CA VAL A 499 26.70 5.46 4.14
C VAL A 499 27.46 6.78 3.98
N ASP A 500 26.74 7.89 3.94
CA ASP A 500 27.31 9.22 3.75
C ASP A 500 27.06 10.13 4.97
N ASN A 501 28.12 10.50 5.69
CA ASN A 501 28.02 11.30 6.93
C ASN A 501 26.92 10.79 7.88
N SER A 502 26.82 9.47 8.02
CA SER A 502 25.73 8.75 8.70
C SER A 502 26.28 7.49 9.35
N THR A 503 25.46 6.75 10.11
CA THR A 503 25.92 5.60 10.88
C THR A 503 25.08 4.36 10.62
N VAL A 504 25.74 3.24 10.38
CA VAL A 504 25.13 1.90 10.42
C VAL A 504 25.74 1.17 11.62
N THR A 505 24.90 0.62 12.48
CA THR A 505 25.34 -0.11 13.69
C THR A 505 24.83 -1.54 13.64
N ILE A 506 25.70 -2.51 13.93
CA ILE A 506 25.34 -3.91 14.14
C ILE A 506 25.56 -4.25 15.62
N SER A 507 24.46 -4.54 16.33
CA SER A 507 24.46 -4.89 17.75
C SER A 507 25.27 -6.14 18.05
N ASP A 508 25.84 -6.26 19.25
CA ASP A 508 26.53 -7.47 19.72
C ASP A 508 25.59 -8.67 19.91
N GLU A 509 24.28 -8.41 19.92
CA GLU A 509 23.23 -9.39 20.20
C GLU A 509 22.54 -9.95 18.95
N VAL A 510 23.00 -9.62 17.72
CA VAL A 510 22.48 -10.27 16.51
C VAL A 510 22.87 -11.75 16.48
N SER A 511 21.90 -12.63 16.21
CA SER A 511 22.16 -13.99 15.75
C SER A 511 22.57 -13.97 14.28
N ALA A 512 23.69 -14.61 13.93
CA ALA A 512 24.13 -14.75 12.56
C ALA A 512 24.50 -16.21 12.25
N GLY A 513 24.02 -16.69 11.11
CA GLY A 513 24.24 -18.07 10.63
C GLY A 513 25.32 -18.16 9.55
N TRP A 514 25.39 -19.34 8.91
CA TRP A 514 26.38 -19.60 7.85
C TRP A 514 25.80 -19.41 6.45
N ALA A 515 24.46 -19.36 6.29
CA ALA A 515 23.86 -19.07 5.01
C ALA A 515 23.92 -17.56 4.71
N VAL A 516 23.85 -17.21 3.43
CA VAL A 516 23.88 -15.81 2.96
C VAL A 516 22.71 -15.01 3.56
N GLY A 517 21.54 -15.64 3.68
CA GLY A 517 20.35 -15.05 4.30
C GLY A 517 20.37 -15.00 5.83
N ASP A 518 21.39 -15.55 6.49
CA ASP A 518 21.49 -15.55 7.95
C ASP A 518 22.45 -14.47 8.48
N ALA A 519 23.04 -13.62 7.62
CA ALA A 519 23.87 -12.51 8.07
C ALA A 519 23.01 -11.43 8.75
N ALA A 520 23.57 -10.70 9.71
CA ALA A 520 22.90 -9.52 10.25
C ALA A 520 22.89 -8.38 9.22
N LEU A 521 23.98 -8.23 8.46
CA LEU A 521 24.04 -7.38 7.27
C LEU A 521 24.66 -8.14 6.10
N TYR A 522 23.90 -8.29 5.03
CA TYR A 522 24.36 -8.71 3.71
C TYR A 522 24.27 -7.55 2.73
N ALA A 523 25.35 -7.27 2.00
CA ALA A 523 25.32 -6.34 0.88
C ALA A 523 26.29 -6.73 -0.23
N ASN A 524 25.91 -6.64 -1.50
CA ASN A 524 26.88 -6.84 -2.58
C ASN A 524 27.92 -5.70 -2.60
N ASN A 525 27.46 -4.46 -2.48
CA ASN A 525 28.27 -3.27 -2.60
C ASN A 525 28.04 -2.36 -1.39
N ILE A 526 29.10 -2.10 -0.63
CA ILE A 526 29.08 -1.11 0.46
C ILE A 526 29.98 0.06 0.08
N LYS A 527 29.46 1.28 0.21
CA LYS A 527 30.20 2.53 0.01
C LYS A 527 30.07 3.43 1.24
N VAL A 528 31.19 3.74 1.89
CA VAL A 528 31.21 4.66 3.05
C VAL A 528 31.99 5.93 2.70
N THR A 529 31.35 7.09 2.85
CA THR A 529 31.86 8.40 2.46
C THR A 529 31.62 9.50 3.50
N ASN A 530 32.36 10.60 3.38
CA ASN A 530 32.22 11.85 4.17
C ASN A 530 31.98 11.61 5.68
N ASP A 531 32.93 10.95 6.35
CA ASP A 531 32.87 10.62 7.78
C ASP A 531 31.70 9.69 8.19
N GLY A 532 31.11 8.96 7.23
CA GLY A 532 30.20 7.86 7.50
C GLY A 532 30.86 6.74 8.32
N ILE A 533 30.05 6.05 9.13
CA ILE A 533 30.48 5.02 10.07
C ILE A 533 29.71 3.73 9.78
N LEU A 534 30.45 2.64 9.58
CA LEU A 534 29.93 1.28 9.62
C LEU A 534 30.50 0.62 10.89
N ASP A 535 29.70 0.57 11.95
CA ASP A 535 30.08 0.03 13.25
C ASP A 535 29.67 -1.45 13.35
N VAL A 536 30.65 -2.33 13.16
CA VAL A 536 30.49 -3.78 13.28
C VAL A 536 31.04 -4.20 14.65
N GLY A 537 30.29 -3.87 15.72
CA GLY A 537 30.65 -4.26 17.09
C GLY A 537 30.56 -5.77 17.33
N ASN A 538 29.73 -6.44 16.54
CA ASN A 538 29.32 -7.81 16.75
C ASN A 538 30.46 -8.85 16.69
N THR A 539 30.40 -9.85 17.58
CA THR A 539 31.39 -10.93 17.68
C THR A 539 30.93 -12.29 17.12
N ALA A 540 29.68 -12.39 16.65
CA ALA A 540 29.16 -13.55 15.96
C ALA A 540 29.85 -13.73 14.60
N ALA A 541 29.99 -15.00 14.20
CA ALA A 541 30.54 -15.31 12.89
C ALA A 541 29.57 -14.83 11.79
N ASN A 542 30.10 -14.24 10.72
CA ASN A 542 29.34 -13.79 9.54
C ASN A 542 28.27 -12.71 9.80
N ALA A 543 28.42 -11.92 10.86
CA ALA A 543 27.53 -10.78 11.12
C ALA A 543 27.50 -9.76 9.96
N LEU A 544 28.62 -9.61 9.24
CA LEU A 544 28.72 -8.85 8.00
C LEU A 544 29.17 -9.77 6.85
N GLN A 545 28.38 -9.82 5.78
CA GLN A 545 28.74 -10.46 4.52
C GLN A 545 28.69 -9.42 3.39
N VAL A 546 29.80 -9.26 2.67
CA VAL A 546 29.91 -8.29 1.57
C VAL A 546 30.85 -8.75 0.47
N ASP A 547 30.44 -8.52 -0.78
CA ASP A 547 31.25 -8.85 -1.96
C ASP A 547 32.28 -7.75 -2.26
N THR A 548 31.83 -6.49 -2.30
CA THR A 548 32.65 -5.30 -2.55
C THR A 548 32.48 -4.25 -1.46
N LEU A 549 33.58 -3.90 -0.78
CA LEU A 549 33.61 -2.86 0.24
C LEU A 549 34.51 -1.69 -0.19
N ASN A 550 33.91 -0.53 -0.44
CA ASN A 550 34.57 0.72 -0.86
C ASN A 550 34.53 1.77 0.25
N LEU A 551 35.71 2.22 0.70
CA LEU A 551 35.84 3.14 1.83
C LEU A 551 36.62 4.38 1.40
N THR A 552 35.98 5.55 1.39
CA THR A 552 36.63 6.82 1.08
C THR A 552 36.51 7.76 2.27
N SER A 553 37.62 7.92 2.99
CA SER A 553 37.75 8.95 4.03
C SER A 553 38.33 10.22 3.43
N THR A 554 37.77 11.37 3.78
CA THR A 554 38.25 12.71 3.40
C THR A 554 39.08 13.37 4.51
N THR A 555 39.31 12.69 5.64
CA THR A 555 40.03 13.22 6.80
C THR A 555 41.25 12.36 7.16
N ASP A 556 42.42 13.01 7.26
CA ASP A 556 43.73 12.43 7.64
C ASP A 556 43.80 11.93 9.12
N THR A 557 42.66 11.75 9.77
CA THR A 557 42.55 11.32 11.16
C THR A 557 42.02 9.90 11.24
N VAL A 558 42.97 8.95 11.33
CA VAL A 558 42.83 7.57 11.82
C VAL A 558 41.44 6.95 11.58
N VAL A 559 41.27 6.34 10.41
CA VAL A 559 40.26 5.29 10.26
C VAL A 559 40.66 4.13 11.17
N THR A 560 39.97 3.96 12.29
CA THR A 560 40.21 2.82 13.20
C THR A 560 39.42 1.64 12.67
N PHE A 561 40.11 0.68 12.06
CA PHE A 561 39.52 -0.60 11.67
C PHE A 561 39.72 -1.62 12.78
N THR A 562 38.63 -2.17 13.32
CA THR A 562 38.65 -3.46 14.02
C THR A 562 37.97 -4.48 13.12
N LEU A 563 38.72 -5.07 12.20
CA LEU A 563 38.23 -6.16 11.36
C LEU A 563 38.63 -7.49 12.02
N VAL A 564 37.67 -8.23 12.57
CA VAL A 564 37.85 -9.64 12.94
C VAL A 564 37.15 -10.49 11.89
N CYS A 565 37.74 -10.61 10.70
CA CYS A 565 37.15 -11.40 9.61
C CYS A 565 37.93 -12.71 9.39
N SER A 566 37.21 -13.83 9.45
CA SER A 566 37.62 -15.08 8.81
C SER A 566 37.03 -15.13 7.40
N THR A 567 37.93 -15.02 6.41
CA THR A 567 37.77 -15.42 5.00
C THR A 567 36.81 -14.62 4.10
N SER A 568 37.24 -13.46 3.60
CA SER A 568 36.98 -13.01 2.22
C SER A 568 38.10 -12.06 1.73
N LYS A 569 38.34 -11.98 0.41
CA LYS A 569 39.46 -11.23 -0.21
C LYS A 569 39.16 -9.72 -0.22
N ALA A 570 39.60 -8.99 0.79
CA ALA A 570 39.59 -7.52 0.77
C ALA A 570 40.71 -6.96 -0.14
N THR A 571 40.37 -6.09 -1.09
CA THR A 571 41.35 -5.35 -1.90
C THR A 571 41.41 -3.89 -1.42
N ALA A 572 42.34 -3.57 -0.51
CA ALA A 572 42.55 -2.18 -0.08
C ALA A 572 43.46 -1.44 -1.08
N SER A 573 42.92 -0.48 -1.82
CA SER A 573 43.72 0.44 -2.65
C SER A 573 44.00 1.73 -1.87
N TYR A 574 45.24 1.88 -1.38
CA TYR A 574 45.69 3.08 -0.68
C TYR A 574 46.36 4.02 -1.69
N LEU A 575 45.71 5.13 -2.06
CA LEU A 575 46.34 6.16 -2.89
C LEU A 575 47.01 7.19 -1.97
N MET A 576 48.28 6.98 -1.62
CA MET A 576 49.09 8.05 -1.02
C MET A 576 49.37 9.11 -2.09
N GLN A 577 48.72 10.28 -2.00
CA GLN A 577 49.29 11.49 -2.58
C GLN A 577 50.19 12.13 -1.52
N THR A 578 51.48 12.23 -1.84
CA THR A 578 52.53 12.87 -1.03
C THR A 578 52.42 14.38 -1.02
#